data_AF-A0A450WGI5-F1
#
_entry.id   AF-A0A450WGI5-F1
#
_cell.length_a   1.000
_cell.length_b   1.000
_cell.length_c   1.000
_cell.angle_alpha   90.00
_cell.angle_beta   90.00
_cell.angle_gamma   90.00
#
_symmetry.space_group_name_H-M   'P 1'
#
loop_
_entity.id
_entity.type
_entity.pdbx_description
1 polymer ?
#
loop_
_entity_poly.entity_id
_entity_poly.type
_entity_poly.pdbx_seq_one_letter_code
_entity_poly.pdbx_strand_id
1 'polypeptide(L)'
;MKLIRLACNQASFKTIRFRPEGLNLIVGDGSKTKREEGSSNGVGKTLALGLIHHCLGANANPELTAVVPDWMFRLEFSIGKREHLIERSGDGKKILLNGKKLGGVKKLRDWLDEEGPFNLDANVERLSFRSLLTRFGRYYREDCSEPLRTKKELEYEGLLRSLYLLGADCSLVVNKRRHKLDLDQLKKSADNWKEDTILKEMFRAGANPKVKNEWLAQEIPRIRSDLEAFQVAEDYRHIELQAGELTKRLREIERQQAVLDFQIVGIDKMLVEQPDISRDDLLALYEGLQSTFRSEALAHFEAVEAFHKSLSANRKRRLEKDRLALLSQRAQLEEERTRTASKRDKHLQSLQGKRALDEYAALARKLAAMEEERERLHHFLAFSDKLQERQQEIKERMIREDREAADYARADPLESVDKRFQALAALLYSNHPSGIVLENNSGENQKRYDLTVQIEGDTSDGINDARIICFDWMLMMHGANHSMDVLWHDNRLFADMAPRPRAAWFSNVMNSIAGTGKQYIATINTENYESALKFLSESKKRAMQEATRLTLRGDKPENKLLGIQFGKSGL
;
A
#
# COMPACT_ATOMS: atom_id res chain seq x y z
N MET A 1 -4.27 -35.71 -24.84
CA MET A 1 -2.97 -35.37 -25.46
C MET A 1 -2.02 -36.53 -25.29
N LYS A 2 -1.32 -36.93 -26.37
CA LYS A 2 -0.29 -37.99 -26.34
C LYS A 2 0.99 -37.57 -27.04
N LEU A 3 2.15 -38.05 -26.60
CA LEU A 3 3.42 -37.82 -27.30
C LEU A 3 3.68 -38.93 -28.32
N ILE A 4 4.20 -38.56 -29.49
CA ILE A 4 4.48 -39.49 -30.58
C ILE A 4 5.99 -39.58 -30.78
N ARG A 5 6.66 -38.43 -30.92
CA ARG A 5 8.09 -38.39 -31.22
C ARG A 5 8.74 -37.09 -30.76
N LEU A 6 9.93 -37.20 -30.16
CA LEU A 6 10.83 -36.08 -29.94
C LEU A 6 12.07 -36.27 -30.80
N ALA A 7 12.37 -35.31 -31.67
CA ALA A 7 13.48 -35.36 -32.62
C ALA A 7 14.19 -34.01 -32.74
N CYS A 8 15.27 -33.97 -33.50
CA CYS A 8 16.01 -32.75 -33.87
C CYS A 8 16.42 -32.83 -35.34
N ASN A 9 16.73 -31.68 -35.95
CA ASN A 9 17.30 -31.64 -37.30
C ASN A 9 18.76 -32.15 -37.37
N GLN A 10 19.42 -32.33 -36.23
CA GLN A 10 20.81 -32.81 -36.16
C GLN A 10 20.87 -34.33 -36.01
N ALA A 11 21.70 -34.97 -36.82
CA ALA A 11 21.84 -36.44 -36.85
C ALA A 11 22.41 -37.03 -35.55
N SER A 12 23.17 -36.24 -34.78
CA SER A 12 23.72 -36.65 -33.48
C SER A 12 22.64 -36.80 -32.39
N PHE A 13 21.47 -36.18 -32.58
CA PHE A 13 20.38 -36.26 -31.61
C PHE A 13 19.71 -37.64 -31.63
N LYS A 14 19.61 -38.27 -30.46
CA LYS A 14 18.90 -39.53 -30.28
C LYS A 14 17.40 -39.30 -30.25
N THR A 15 16.75 -39.52 -31.39
CA THR A 15 15.29 -39.43 -31.53
C THR A 15 14.58 -40.40 -30.59
N ILE A 16 13.63 -39.91 -29.80
CA ILE A 16 12.78 -40.72 -28.94
C ILE A 16 11.45 -40.95 -29.65
N ARG A 17 11.08 -42.22 -29.83
CA ARG A 17 9.76 -42.63 -30.35
C ARG A 17 8.96 -43.24 -29.22
N PHE A 18 7.82 -42.63 -28.90
CA PHE A 18 6.95 -43.09 -27.82
C PHE A 18 5.98 -44.14 -28.35
N ARG A 19 5.64 -45.11 -27.50
CA ARG A 19 4.51 -46.01 -27.72
C ARG A 19 3.22 -45.19 -27.57
N PRO A 20 2.21 -45.44 -28.42
CA PRO A 20 0.93 -44.72 -28.36
C PRO A 20 0.16 -44.99 -27.07
N GLU A 21 0.49 -46.08 -26.36
CA GLU A 21 -0.11 -46.49 -25.10
C GLU A 21 0.90 -47.26 -24.26
N GLY A 22 0.74 -47.18 -22.94
CA GLY A 22 1.46 -47.97 -21.97
C GLY A 22 2.78 -47.35 -21.50
N LEU A 23 3.64 -48.21 -20.97
CA LEU A 23 4.91 -47.81 -20.37
C LEU A 23 5.95 -47.47 -21.46
N ASN A 24 6.62 -46.33 -21.28
CA ASN A 24 7.76 -45.86 -22.04
C ASN A 24 8.91 -45.57 -21.08
N LEU A 25 10.02 -46.29 -21.21
CA LEU A 25 11.19 -46.08 -20.35
C LEU A 25 12.37 -45.46 -21.11
N ILE A 26 12.99 -44.47 -20.48
CA ILE A 26 14.29 -43.93 -20.89
C ILE A 26 15.28 -44.28 -19.79
N VAL A 27 16.12 -45.27 -20.06
CA VAL A 27 17.13 -45.75 -19.12
C VAL A 27 18.44 -45.04 -19.41
N GLY A 28 19.17 -44.63 -18.38
CA GLY A 28 20.53 -44.19 -18.62
C GLY A 28 21.34 -43.89 -17.38
N ASP A 29 22.65 -43.80 -17.55
CA ASP A 29 23.58 -43.73 -16.42
C ASP A 29 23.34 -42.49 -15.55
N GLY A 30 23.51 -42.66 -14.24
CA GLY A 30 23.45 -41.56 -13.26
C GLY A 30 24.61 -40.58 -13.44
N SER A 31 24.50 -39.38 -12.84
CA SER A 31 25.69 -38.53 -12.66
C SER A 31 26.63 -39.20 -11.65
N LYS A 32 27.95 -39.14 -11.90
CA LYS A 32 28.95 -39.73 -10.98
C LYS A 32 28.99 -39.05 -9.60
N THR A 33 28.30 -37.92 -9.43
CA THR A 33 28.22 -37.12 -8.20
C THR A 33 26.77 -36.71 -7.92
N LYS A 34 26.26 -36.99 -6.71
CA LYS A 34 24.89 -36.63 -6.25
C LYS A 34 24.61 -35.12 -6.26
N ARG A 35 25.65 -34.28 -6.14
CA ARG A 35 25.52 -32.80 -6.19
C ARG A 35 25.30 -32.24 -7.59
N GLU A 36 25.43 -33.06 -8.63
CA GLU A 36 25.32 -32.67 -10.04
C GLU A 36 24.03 -33.15 -10.70
N GLU A 37 23.01 -33.49 -9.93
CA GLU A 37 21.67 -33.78 -10.45
C GLU A 37 21.01 -32.50 -10.98
N GLY A 38 21.29 -32.22 -12.26
CA GLY A 38 20.96 -30.96 -12.94
C GLY A 38 22.18 -30.26 -13.55
N SER A 39 23.40 -30.79 -13.36
CA SER A 39 24.58 -30.33 -14.07
C SER A 39 24.57 -30.84 -15.51
N SER A 40 25.26 -30.10 -16.36
CA SER A 40 25.51 -30.41 -17.75
C SER A 40 26.22 -31.76 -17.98
N ASN A 41 26.70 -32.46 -16.95
CA ASN A 41 27.36 -33.75 -17.13
C ASN A 41 26.41 -34.95 -17.30
N GLY A 42 25.10 -34.77 -17.12
CA GLY A 42 24.11 -35.84 -17.28
C GLY A 42 24.01 -36.40 -18.70
N VAL A 43 23.58 -37.65 -18.83
CA VAL A 43 23.40 -38.33 -20.14
C VAL A 43 22.23 -37.79 -20.98
N GLY A 44 21.40 -36.91 -20.40
CA GLY A 44 20.29 -36.21 -21.08
C GLY A 44 18.87 -36.63 -20.69
N LYS A 45 18.68 -37.40 -19.60
CA LYS A 45 17.34 -37.86 -19.14
C LYS A 45 16.37 -36.69 -18.85
N THR A 46 16.74 -35.82 -17.90
CA THR A 46 15.95 -34.64 -17.55
C THR A 46 15.89 -33.63 -18.71
N LEU A 47 16.95 -33.58 -19.54
CA LEU A 47 16.97 -32.73 -20.73
C LEU A 47 15.88 -33.15 -21.73
N ALA A 48 15.59 -34.45 -21.88
CA ALA A 48 14.50 -34.91 -22.74
C ALA A 48 13.16 -34.31 -22.32
N LEU A 49 12.82 -34.37 -21.02
CA LEU A 49 11.63 -33.70 -20.49
C LEU A 49 11.69 -32.18 -20.70
N GLY A 50 12.85 -31.56 -20.44
CA GLY A 50 13.07 -30.14 -20.70
C GLY A 50 12.79 -29.72 -22.14
N LEU A 51 13.16 -30.55 -23.12
CA LEU A 51 12.88 -30.33 -24.54
C LEU A 51 11.38 -30.47 -24.87
N ILE A 52 10.66 -31.37 -24.19
CA ILE A 52 9.19 -31.44 -24.28
C ILE A 52 8.59 -30.11 -23.77
N HIS A 53 8.98 -29.65 -22.58
CA HIS A 53 8.50 -28.37 -22.05
C HIS A 53 8.89 -27.19 -22.95
N HIS A 54 10.09 -27.20 -23.52
CA HIS A 54 10.57 -26.19 -24.46
C HIS A 54 9.68 -26.15 -25.70
N CYS A 55 9.39 -27.28 -26.33
CA CYS A 55 8.48 -27.31 -27.46
C CYS A 55 7.06 -26.88 -27.06
N LEU A 56 6.61 -27.24 -25.86
CA LEU A 56 5.30 -26.87 -25.30
C LEU A 56 5.26 -25.48 -24.63
N GLY A 57 6.04 -24.51 -25.14
CA GLY A 57 5.90 -23.10 -24.78
C GLY A 57 6.60 -22.62 -23.49
N ALA A 58 7.52 -23.39 -22.91
CA ALA A 58 8.36 -22.92 -21.80
C ALA A 58 9.26 -21.73 -22.23
N ASN A 59 9.83 -21.01 -21.27
CA ASN A 59 10.90 -20.06 -21.59
C ASN A 59 12.13 -20.81 -22.12
N ALA A 60 12.89 -20.19 -23.02
CA ALA A 60 14.10 -20.82 -23.57
C ALA A 60 15.09 -21.09 -22.44
N ASN A 61 15.68 -22.29 -22.44
CA ASN A 61 16.68 -22.66 -21.46
C ASN A 61 18.02 -21.97 -21.82
N PRO A 62 18.64 -21.19 -20.90
CA PRO A 62 19.91 -20.52 -21.16
C PRO A 62 21.02 -21.45 -21.67
N GLU A 63 21.05 -22.70 -21.21
CA GLU A 63 22.04 -23.69 -21.63
C GLU A 63 21.81 -24.14 -23.08
N LEU A 64 20.54 -24.34 -23.48
CA LEU A 64 20.20 -24.64 -24.88
C LEU A 64 20.52 -23.45 -25.79
N THR A 65 20.23 -22.23 -25.34
CA THR A 65 20.57 -20.99 -26.06
C THR A 65 22.09 -20.85 -26.25
N ALA A 66 22.90 -21.27 -25.28
CA ALA A 66 24.35 -21.14 -25.37
C ALA A 66 25.00 -22.23 -26.23
N VAL A 67 24.56 -23.49 -26.11
CA VAL A 67 25.26 -24.63 -26.74
C VAL A 67 24.69 -24.97 -28.13
N VAL A 68 23.37 -24.86 -28.30
CA VAL A 68 22.67 -25.32 -29.51
C VAL A 68 21.59 -24.33 -29.98
N PRO A 69 21.90 -23.02 -30.14
CA PRO A 69 20.89 -21.99 -30.40
C PRO A 69 20.06 -22.26 -31.66
N ASP A 70 20.71 -22.76 -32.72
CA ASP A 70 20.11 -22.97 -34.04
C ASP A 70 19.54 -24.38 -34.27
N TRP A 71 19.69 -25.29 -33.31
CA TRP A 71 19.13 -26.64 -33.44
C TRP A 71 17.61 -26.57 -33.40
N MET A 72 16.95 -27.21 -34.35
CA MET A 72 15.49 -27.25 -34.45
C MET A 72 14.98 -28.54 -33.83
N PHE A 73 14.48 -28.44 -32.60
CA PHE A 73 13.81 -29.53 -31.90
C PHE A 73 12.38 -29.67 -32.42
N ARG A 74 11.94 -30.92 -32.60
CA ARG A 74 10.66 -31.29 -33.21
C ARG A 74 9.89 -32.18 -32.26
N LEU A 75 8.72 -31.73 -31.83
CA LEU A 75 7.80 -32.51 -31.00
C LEU A 75 6.55 -32.83 -31.80
N GLU A 76 6.35 -34.12 -32.06
CA GLU A 76 5.10 -34.67 -32.59
C GLU A 76 4.26 -35.20 -31.43
N PHE A 77 3.01 -34.78 -31.40
CA PHE A 77 2.04 -35.15 -30.36
C PHE A 77 0.63 -35.13 -30.96
N SER A 78 -0.33 -35.74 -30.28
CA SER A 78 -1.74 -35.68 -30.67
C SER A 78 -2.60 -35.07 -29.57
N ILE A 79 -3.64 -34.34 -29.97
CA ILE A 79 -4.74 -33.90 -29.10
C ILE A 79 -6.02 -34.49 -29.67
N GLY A 80 -6.69 -35.33 -28.88
CA GLY A 80 -7.75 -36.20 -29.38
C GLY A 80 -7.24 -37.09 -30.53
N LYS A 81 -7.85 -36.97 -31.70
CA LYS A 81 -7.47 -37.70 -32.93
C LYS A 81 -6.58 -36.89 -33.89
N ARG A 82 -6.24 -35.64 -33.57
CA ARG A 82 -5.47 -34.75 -34.44
C ARG A 82 -4.01 -34.78 -34.04
N GLU A 83 -3.13 -34.95 -35.03
CA GLU A 83 -1.69 -34.87 -34.83
C GLU A 83 -1.19 -33.44 -35.06
N HIS A 84 -0.21 -33.04 -34.27
CA HIS A 84 0.42 -31.73 -34.29
C HIS A 84 1.93 -31.88 -34.23
N LEU A 85 2.62 -30.98 -34.91
CA LEU A 85 4.06 -30.85 -34.91
C LEU A 85 4.43 -29.43 -34.45
N ILE A 86 5.15 -29.34 -33.35
CA ILE A 86 5.84 -28.10 -32.95
C ILE A 86 7.31 -28.25 -33.26
N GLU A 87 7.87 -27.28 -33.98
CA GLU A 87 9.31 -27.16 -34.18
C GLU A 87 9.80 -25.88 -33.51
N ARG A 88 10.86 -25.97 -32.70
CA ARG A 88 11.40 -24.82 -31.98
C ARG A 88 12.92 -24.83 -31.95
N SER A 89 13.54 -23.68 -32.26
CA SER A 89 15.00 -23.53 -32.15
C SER A 89 15.46 -23.61 -30.69
N GLY A 90 16.71 -23.99 -30.44
CA GLY A 90 17.27 -24.07 -29.08
C GLY A 90 17.23 -22.73 -28.34
N ASP A 91 17.45 -21.62 -29.04
CA ASP A 91 17.29 -20.26 -28.49
C ASP A 91 15.82 -19.82 -28.30
N GLY A 92 14.88 -20.62 -28.80
CA GLY A 92 13.45 -20.40 -28.72
C GLY A 92 12.89 -19.32 -29.62
N LYS A 93 13.69 -18.69 -30.50
CA LYS A 93 13.26 -17.58 -31.38
C LYS A 93 12.49 -18.04 -32.61
N LYS A 94 12.86 -19.18 -33.20
CA LYS A 94 12.15 -19.78 -34.35
C LYS A 94 11.15 -20.79 -33.79
N ILE A 95 9.87 -20.59 -34.09
CA ILE A 95 8.77 -21.47 -33.67
C ILE A 95 7.90 -21.73 -34.89
N LEU A 96 7.67 -23.00 -35.21
CA LEU A 96 6.73 -23.44 -36.23
C LEU A 96 5.69 -24.37 -35.58
N LEU A 97 4.43 -24.17 -35.93
CA LEU A 97 3.33 -25.06 -35.57
C LEU A 97 2.72 -25.60 -36.86
N ASN A 98 2.77 -26.91 -37.06
CA ASN A 98 2.30 -27.58 -38.28
C ASN A 98 2.88 -26.93 -39.56
N GLY A 99 4.18 -26.62 -39.53
CA GLY A 99 4.90 -25.96 -40.62
C GLY A 99 4.67 -24.44 -40.75
N LYS A 100 3.74 -23.85 -40.00
CA LYS A 100 3.48 -22.40 -40.02
C LYS A 100 4.31 -21.68 -38.97
N LYS A 101 5.05 -20.65 -39.38
CA LYS A 101 5.85 -19.82 -38.46
C LYS A 101 4.96 -19.02 -37.51
N LEU A 102 5.26 -19.07 -36.21
CA LEU A 102 4.59 -18.26 -35.19
C LEU A 102 5.39 -17.01 -34.85
N GLY A 103 4.69 -15.93 -34.52
CA GLY A 103 5.27 -14.63 -34.13
C GLY A 103 5.76 -14.55 -32.68
N GLY A 104 6.25 -15.66 -32.10
CA GLY A 104 6.78 -15.72 -30.74
C GLY A 104 6.03 -16.69 -29.81
N VAL A 105 6.60 -16.92 -28.62
CA VAL A 105 6.13 -17.94 -27.66
C VAL A 105 4.74 -17.63 -27.10
N LYS A 106 4.33 -16.35 -27.04
CA LYS A 106 3.00 -15.96 -26.57
C LYS A 106 1.91 -16.59 -27.45
N LYS A 107 1.99 -16.45 -28.77
CA LYS A 107 1.03 -17.06 -29.71
C LYS A 107 0.96 -18.58 -29.61
N LEU A 108 2.08 -19.23 -29.29
CA LEU A 108 2.09 -20.66 -29.04
C LEU A 108 1.36 -21.02 -27.74
N ARG A 109 1.53 -20.22 -26.67
CA ARG A 109 0.81 -20.41 -25.41
C ARG A 109 -0.68 -20.16 -25.59
N ASP A 110 -1.06 -19.07 -26.27
CA ASP A 110 -2.45 -18.75 -26.59
C ASP A 110 -3.11 -19.93 -27.34
N TRP A 111 -2.43 -20.47 -28.37
CA TRP A 111 -2.90 -21.66 -29.08
C TRP A 111 -3.00 -22.91 -28.19
N LEU A 112 -2.05 -23.12 -27.28
CA LEU A 112 -2.10 -24.24 -26.32
C LEU A 112 -3.19 -24.06 -25.25
N ASP A 113 -3.55 -22.82 -24.91
CA ASP A 113 -4.65 -22.53 -23.99
C ASP A 113 -6.01 -22.76 -24.68
N GLU A 114 -6.12 -22.48 -25.99
CA GLU A 114 -7.33 -22.68 -26.79
C GLU A 114 -7.54 -24.13 -27.25
N GLU A 115 -6.54 -24.74 -27.88
CA GLU A 115 -6.63 -26.06 -28.52
C GLU A 115 -6.02 -27.18 -27.66
N GLY A 116 -5.53 -26.84 -26.46
CA GLY A 116 -4.85 -27.76 -25.57
C GLY A 116 -5.76 -28.84 -24.97
N PRO A 117 -5.16 -29.80 -24.25
CA PRO A 117 -5.89 -30.85 -23.57
C PRO A 117 -6.63 -30.39 -22.31
N PHE A 118 -6.46 -29.16 -21.83
CA PHE A 118 -7.12 -28.67 -20.62
C PHE A 118 -8.40 -27.94 -20.98
N ASN A 119 -9.50 -28.28 -20.32
CA ASN A 119 -10.69 -27.44 -20.35
C ASN A 119 -10.40 -26.25 -19.44
N LEU A 120 -10.18 -25.04 -19.96
CA LEU A 120 -9.87 -23.86 -19.14
C LEU A 120 -11.15 -23.04 -18.91
N ASP A 121 -11.61 -22.97 -17.67
CA ASP A 121 -12.75 -22.13 -17.30
C ASP A 121 -12.33 -20.66 -17.23
N ALA A 122 -12.94 -19.82 -18.06
CA ALA A 122 -12.70 -18.38 -18.10
C ALA A 122 -13.07 -17.66 -16.79
N ASN A 123 -13.94 -18.25 -15.96
CA ASN A 123 -14.29 -17.69 -14.65
C ASN A 123 -13.23 -17.97 -13.59
N VAL A 124 -12.33 -18.93 -13.84
CA VAL A 124 -11.27 -19.31 -12.91
C VAL A 124 -9.95 -18.69 -13.38
N GLU A 125 -9.65 -17.52 -12.83
CA GLU A 125 -8.43 -16.79 -13.14
C GLU A 125 -7.16 -17.61 -12.82
N ARG A 126 -6.07 -17.34 -13.54
CA ARG A 126 -4.72 -17.94 -13.35
C ARG A 126 -4.56 -19.41 -13.74
N LEU A 127 -5.48 -19.92 -14.53
CA LEU A 127 -5.33 -21.17 -15.25
C LEU A 127 -4.78 -20.91 -16.66
N SER A 128 -3.89 -21.80 -17.09
CA SER A 128 -3.31 -21.85 -18.43
C SER A 128 -2.81 -23.28 -18.65
N PHE A 129 -2.64 -23.68 -19.92
CA PHE A 129 -1.99 -24.92 -20.29
C PHE A 129 -0.64 -25.06 -19.59
N ARG A 130 0.17 -23.99 -19.59
CA ARG A 130 1.52 -24.01 -19.00
C ARG A 130 1.51 -24.21 -17.50
N SER A 131 0.52 -23.65 -16.79
CA SER A 131 0.43 -23.77 -15.35
C SER A 131 -0.09 -25.12 -14.87
N LEU A 132 -0.86 -25.83 -15.70
CA LEU A 132 -1.40 -27.15 -15.39
C LEU A 132 -0.47 -28.28 -15.85
N LEU A 133 0.22 -28.12 -16.98
CA LEU A 133 1.12 -29.14 -17.55
C LEU A 133 2.21 -29.60 -16.58
N THR A 134 2.67 -28.75 -15.66
CA THR A 134 3.74 -29.08 -14.70
C THR A 134 3.41 -30.25 -13.79
N ARG A 135 2.12 -30.57 -13.58
CA ARG A 135 1.65 -31.74 -12.80
C ARG A 135 1.61 -33.04 -13.62
N PHE A 136 1.78 -32.95 -14.94
CA PHE A 136 1.90 -34.09 -15.86
C PHE A 136 3.33 -34.30 -16.36
N GLY A 137 4.24 -33.41 -15.95
CA GLY A 137 5.66 -33.43 -16.28
C GLY A 137 6.40 -32.45 -15.37
N ARG A 138 6.96 -32.95 -14.27
CA ARG A 138 7.71 -32.13 -13.29
C ARG A 138 9.14 -31.96 -13.77
N TYR A 139 9.49 -30.76 -14.25
CA TYR A 139 10.75 -30.52 -14.95
C TYR A 139 11.87 -30.03 -14.03
N TYR A 140 11.57 -29.11 -13.12
CA TYR A 140 12.56 -28.58 -12.18
C TYR A 140 12.67 -29.46 -10.93
N ARG A 141 13.77 -29.34 -10.19
CA ARG A 141 13.94 -30.08 -8.93
C ARG A 141 12.88 -29.68 -7.92
N GLU A 142 12.58 -28.39 -7.87
CA GLU A 142 11.57 -27.81 -6.98
C GLU A 142 10.14 -28.19 -7.39
N ASP A 143 9.93 -28.65 -8.64
CA ASP A 143 8.64 -29.23 -9.03
C ASP A 143 8.42 -30.58 -8.33
N CYS A 144 9.48 -31.30 -7.95
CA CYS A 144 9.41 -32.61 -7.30
C CYS A 144 9.46 -32.53 -5.76
N SER A 145 9.17 -31.36 -5.16
CA SER A 145 9.23 -31.21 -3.70
C SER A 145 7.91 -31.54 -3.01
N GLU A 146 6.78 -31.15 -3.61
CA GLU A 146 5.45 -31.33 -3.02
C GLU A 146 4.42 -31.71 -4.09
N PRO A 147 3.37 -32.47 -3.72
CA PRO A 147 2.32 -32.86 -4.66
C PRO A 147 1.51 -31.66 -5.16
N LEU A 148 1.16 -30.72 -4.28
CA LEU A 148 0.21 -29.63 -4.59
C LEU A 148 0.85 -28.40 -5.24
N ARG A 149 2.19 -28.27 -5.17
CA ARG A 149 2.93 -27.08 -5.60
C ARG A 149 4.07 -27.43 -6.52
N THR A 150 4.31 -26.53 -7.47
CA THR A 150 5.42 -26.56 -8.40
C THR A 150 6.30 -25.31 -8.25
N LYS A 151 7.42 -25.23 -8.96
CA LYS A 151 8.41 -24.17 -8.83
C LYS A 151 7.80 -22.77 -8.97
N LYS A 152 8.09 -21.90 -8.00
CA LYS A 152 7.63 -20.49 -7.93
C LYS A 152 6.10 -20.33 -7.87
N GLU A 153 5.37 -21.40 -7.59
CA GLU A 153 3.92 -21.36 -7.44
C GLU A 153 3.54 -20.89 -6.04
N LEU A 154 2.71 -19.84 -5.96
CA LEU A 154 2.16 -19.38 -4.68
C LEU A 154 1.16 -20.39 -4.12
N GLU A 155 0.97 -20.42 -2.81
CA GLU A 155 0.07 -21.37 -2.13
C GLU A 155 -1.34 -21.38 -2.70
N TYR A 156 -1.92 -20.19 -2.93
CA TYR A 156 -3.24 -20.07 -3.55
C TYR A 156 -3.29 -20.72 -4.93
N GLU A 157 -2.27 -20.49 -5.78
CA GLU A 157 -2.27 -21.02 -7.15
C GLU A 157 -2.11 -22.53 -7.15
N GLY A 158 -1.24 -23.06 -6.27
CA GLY A 158 -1.05 -24.49 -6.08
C GLY A 158 -2.32 -25.20 -5.63
N LEU A 159 -3.01 -24.63 -4.64
CA LEU A 159 -4.30 -25.10 -4.17
C LEU A 159 -5.34 -25.08 -5.30
N LEU A 160 -5.53 -23.93 -5.94
CA LEU A 160 -6.53 -23.73 -7.00
C LEU A 160 -6.34 -24.75 -8.14
N ARG A 161 -5.11 -24.86 -8.66
CA ARG A 161 -4.81 -25.75 -9.79
C ARG A 161 -4.94 -27.23 -9.42
N SER A 162 -4.62 -27.59 -8.18
CA SER A 162 -4.78 -28.96 -7.70
C SER A 162 -6.26 -29.31 -7.54
N LEU A 163 -7.06 -28.45 -6.90
CA LEU A 163 -8.52 -28.62 -6.79
C LEU A 163 -9.20 -28.67 -8.16
N TYR A 164 -8.76 -27.81 -9.08
CA TYR A 164 -9.27 -27.79 -10.44
C TYR A 164 -9.06 -29.11 -11.18
N LEU A 165 -7.86 -29.70 -11.08
CA LEU A 165 -7.56 -31.00 -11.71
C LEU A 165 -8.16 -32.18 -10.93
N LEU A 166 -8.50 -32.01 -9.66
CA LEU A 166 -9.26 -32.98 -8.86
C LEU A 166 -10.77 -32.93 -9.16
N GLY A 167 -11.25 -31.90 -9.85
CA GLY A 167 -12.68 -31.70 -10.12
C GLY A 167 -13.48 -31.13 -8.96
N ALA A 168 -12.81 -30.55 -7.96
CA ALA A 168 -13.47 -29.84 -6.88
C ALA A 168 -13.98 -28.47 -7.33
N ASP A 169 -15.05 -27.99 -6.69
CA ASP A 169 -15.56 -26.64 -6.93
C ASP A 169 -14.52 -25.58 -6.52
N CYS A 170 -14.13 -24.75 -7.49
CA CYS A 170 -13.17 -23.68 -7.32
C CYS A 170 -13.82 -22.32 -7.05
N SER A 171 -15.15 -22.21 -7.12
CA SER A 171 -15.90 -20.95 -6.96
C SER A 171 -15.60 -20.29 -5.61
N LEU A 172 -15.72 -21.05 -4.51
CA LEU A 172 -15.47 -20.59 -3.14
C LEU A 172 -13.99 -20.23 -2.89
N VAL A 173 -13.07 -20.84 -3.63
CA VAL A 173 -11.63 -20.53 -3.60
C VAL A 173 -11.38 -19.16 -4.25
N VAL A 174 -11.93 -18.95 -5.45
CA VAL A 174 -11.81 -17.70 -6.20
C VAL A 174 -12.48 -16.55 -5.45
N ASN A 175 -13.69 -16.77 -4.93
CA ASN A 175 -14.44 -15.74 -4.20
C ASN A 175 -13.71 -15.29 -2.93
N LYS A 176 -13.17 -16.22 -2.12
CA LYS A 176 -12.40 -15.85 -0.91
C LYS A 176 -11.25 -14.92 -1.24
N ARG A 177 -10.49 -15.25 -2.28
CA ARG A 177 -9.36 -14.42 -2.71
C ARG A 177 -9.82 -13.06 -3.20
N ARG A 178 -10.86 -13.01 -4.03
CA ARG A 178 -11.43 -11.74 -4.53
C ARG A 178 -11.86 -10.85 -3.36
N HIS A 179 -12.62 -11.39 -2.42
CA HIS A 179 -13.05 -10.67 -1.22
C HIS A 179 -11.88 -10.19 -0.36
N LYS A 180 -10.84 -11.01 -0.17
CA LYS A 180 -9.64 -10.59 0.58
C LYS A 180 -8.89 -9.45 -0.11
N LEU A 181 -8.73 -9.52 -1.44
CA LEU A 181 -8.09 -8.46 -2.22
C LEU A 181 -8.90 -7.16 -2.19
N ASP A 182 -10.23 -7.26 -2.30
CA ASP A 182 -11.13 -6.11 -2.20
C ASP A 182 -11.01 -5.46 -0.81
N LEU A 183 -11.02 -6.24 0.28
CA LEU A 183 -10.82 -5.72 1.63
C LEU A 183 -9.45 -5.03 1.80
N ASP A 184 -8.39 -5.60 1.25
CA ASP A 184 -7.06 -4.99 1.33
C ASP A 184 -6.97 -3.69 0.51
N GLN A 185 -7.68 -3.61 -0.62
CA GLN A 185 -7.80 -2.37 -1.40
C GLN A 185 -8.62 -1.30 -0.66
N LEU A 186 -9.71 -1.68 0.00
CA LEU A 186 -10.50 -0.73 0.82
C LEU A 186 -9.68 -0.20 2.00
N LYS A 187 -8.91 -1.06 2.68
CA LYS A 187 -7.99 -0.64 3.76
C LYS A 187 -6.95 0.35 3.25
N LYS A 188 -6.29 0.06 2.12
CA LYS A 188 -5.33 0.98 1.49
C LYS A 188 -5.98 2.30 1.10
N SER A 189 -7.20 2.26 0.57
CA SER A 189 -7.94 3.48 0.20
C SER A 189 -8.27 4.32 1.43
N ALA A 190 -8.68 3.69 2.53
CA ALA A 190 -8.92 4.37 3.80
C ALA A 190 -7.64 5.00 4.37
N ASP A 191 -6.50 4.30 4.29
CA ASP A 191 -5.23 4.80 4.81
C ASP A 191 -4.67 5.94 3.96
N ASN A 192 -4.77 5.88 2.63
CA ASN A 192 -4.35 6.97 1.74
C ASN A 192 -5.10 8.28 2.04
N TRP A 193 -6.40 8.21 2.39
CA TRP A 193 -7.18 9.40 2.73
C TRP A 193 -6.77 10.03 4.07
N LYS A 194 -6.21 9.25 5.00
CA LYS A 194 -5.67 9.80 6.26
C LYS A 194 -4.37 10.58 6.05
N GLU A 195 -3.72 10.43 4.90
CA GLU A 195 -2.48 11.15 4.58
C GLU A 195 -2.70 12.56 4.01
N ASP A 196 -3.95 12.95 3.71
CA ASP A 196 -4.30 14.32 3.33
C ASP A 196 -3.80 15.32 4.39
N THR A 197 -3.20 16.43 3.94
CA THR A 197 -2.54 17.42 4.81
C THR A 197 -3.47 17.99 5.88
N ILE A 198 -4.71 18.33 5.53
CA ILE A 198 -5.67 18.93 6.48
C ILE A 198 -6.14 17.88 7.49
N LEU A 199 -6.41 16.66 7.02
CA LEU A 199 -6.81 15.56 7.90
C LEU A 199 -5.66 15.15 8.84
N LYS A 200 -4.42 15.15 8.33
CA LYS A 200 -3.22 14.78 9.10
C LYS A 200 -2.94 15.76 10.24
N GLU A 201 -3.10 17.07 10.00
CA GLU A 201 -2.98 18.07 11.05
C GLU A 201 -4.09 17.91 12.12
N MET A 202 -5.32 17.68 11.68
CA MET A 202 -6.45 17.41 12.58
C MET A 202 -6.24 16.14 13.43
N PHE A 203 -5.81 15.03 12.82
CA PHE A 203 -5.54 13.78 13.54
C PHE A 203 -4.37 13.92 14.51
N ARG A 204 -3.33 14.71 14.17
CA ARG A 204 -2.24 15.05 15.10
C ARG A 204 -2.72 15.85 16.31
N ALA A 205 -3.70 16.72 16.12
CA ALA A 205 -4.33 17.48 17.19
C ALA A 205 -5.29 16.65 18.07
N GLY A 206 -5.51 15.36 17.75
CA GLY A 206 -6.42 14.47 18.49
C GLY A 206 -7.90 14.81 18.30
N ALA A 207 -8.24 15.61 17.29
CA ALA A 207 -9.62 16.01 17.03
C ALA A 207 -10.39 14.90 16.30
N ASN A 208 -11.64 14.66 16.72
CA ASN A 208 -12.54 13.75 16.04
C ASN A 208 -13.18 14.46 14.82
N PRO A 209 -13.00 13.94 13.57
CA PRO A 209 -13.53 14.57 12.36
C PRO A 209 -15.04 14.86 12.42
N LYS A 210 -15.82 13.96 13.03
CA LYS A 210 -17.28 14.11 13.14
C LYS A 210 -17.65 15.29 14.04
N VAL A 211 -17.01 15.38 15.21
CA VAL A 211 -17.22 16.47 16.17
C VAL A 211 -16.79 17.81 15.56
N LYS A 212 -15.65 17.84 14.86
CA LYS A 212 -15.14 19.04 14.20
C LYS A 212 -16.07 19.51 13.08
N ASN A 213 -16.59 18.58 12.27
CA ASN A 213 -17.56 18.89 11.22
C ASN A 213 -18.87 19.45 11.80
N GLU A 214 -19.38 18.86 12.89
CA GLU A 214 -20.57 19.37 13.60
C GLU A 214 -20.34 20.77 14.19
N TRP A 215 -19.18 21.01 14.81
CA TRP A 215 -18.81 22.33 15.31
C TRP A 215 -18.70 23.37 14.18
N LEU A 216 -18.03 23.05 13.07
CA LEU A 216 -17.94 23.92 11.90
C LEU A 216 -19.33 24.21 11.29
N ALA A 217 -20.23 23.23 11.31
CA ALA A 217 -21.60 23.41 10.84
C ALA A 217 -22.38 24.45 11.66
N GLN A 218 -22.06 24.63 12.94
CA GLN A 218 -22.67 25.65 13.80
C GLN A 218 -21.93 27.00 13.76
N GLU A 219 -20.60 26.98 13.70
CA GLU A 219 -19.78 28.19 13.79
C GLU A 219 -19.76 29.00 12.48
N ILE A 220 -19.78 28.34 11.33
CA ILE A 220 -19.79 29.01 10.01
C ILE A 220 -21.01 29.94 9.84
N PRO A 221 -22.27 29.50 10.11
CA PRO A 221 -23.42 30.39 10.07
C PRO A 221 -23.30 31.60 11.00
N ARG A 222 -22.73 31.41 12.20
CA ARG A 222 -22.51 32.50 13.16
C ARG A 222 -21.56 33.56 12.61
N ILE A 223 -20.38 33.14 12.14
CA ILE A 223 -19.37 34.05 11.57
C ILE A 223 -19.90 34.71 10.29
N ARG A 224 -20.68 33.98 9.48
CA ARG A 224 -21.33 34.54 8.29
C ARG A 224 -22.31 35.65 8.66
N SER A 225 -23.16 35.43 9.68
CA SER A 225 -24.06 36.46 10.19
C SER A 225 -23.29 37.67 10.76
N ASP A 226 -22.17 37.44 11.46
CA ASP A 226 -21.31 38.52 11.97
C ASP A 226 -20.70 39.35 10.84
N LEU A 227 -20.34 38.71 9.72
CA LEU A 227 -19.83 39.36 8.51
C LEU A 227 -20.93 40.13 7.75
N GLU A 228 -22.15 39.60 7.68
CA GLU A 228 -23.29 40.29 7.05
C GLU A 228 -23.72 41.54 7.84
N ALA A 229 -23.62 41.48 9.18
CA ALA A 229 -23.85 42.63 10.05
C ALA A 229 -22.69 43.65 10.05
N PHE A 230 -21.58 43.35 9.37
CA PHE A 230 -20.37 44.16 9.40
C PHE A 230 -20.50 45.43 8.55
N GLN A 231 -20.53 46.60 9.20
CA GLN A 231 -20.54 47.90 8.52
C GLN A 231 -19.12 48.47 8.39
N VAL A 232 -18.60 48.48 7.16
CA VAL A 232 -17.27 49.03 6.81
C VAL A 232 -17.38 50.55 6.60
N ALA A 233 -16.48 51.33 7.20
CA ALA A 233 -16.30 52.75 6.87
C ALA A 233 -15.05 52.91 5.98
N GLU A 234 -15.17 53.58 4.83
CA GLU A 234 -14.07 53.74 3.87
C GLU A 234 -12.87 54.55 4.40
N ASP A 235 -13.00 55.27 5.54
CA ASP A 235 -11.93 56.10 6.12
C ASP A 235 -11.73 55.88 7.63
N TYR A 236 -12.11 54.70 8.17
CA TYR A 236 -12.05 54.41 9.62
C TYR A 236 -10.68 54.76 10.24
N ARG A 237 -9.59 54.32 9.59
CA ARG A 237 -8.21 54.50 10.05
C ARG A 237 -7.76 55.97 10.02
N HIS A 238 -8.23 56.73 9.03
CA HIS A 238 -7.92 58.16 8.93
C HIS A 238 -8.65 58.97 10.01
N ILE A 239 -9.94 58.67 10.24
CA ILE A 239 -10.74 59.31 11.28
C ILE A 239 -10.22 58.94 12.70
N GLU A 240 -9.77 57.70 12.91
CA GLU A 240 -9.14 57.26 14.17
C GLU A 240 -7.86 58.05 14.47
N LEU A 241 -6.98 58.22 13.48
CA LEU A 241 -5.77 59.02 13.61
C LEU A 241 -6.10 60.48 13.94
N GLN A 242 -7.08 61.08 13.26
CA GLN A 242 -7.54 62.44 13.53
C GLN A 242 -8.10 62.60 14.95
N ALA A 243 -8.91 61.65 15.42
CA ALA A 243 -9.41 61.64 16.80
C ALA A 243 -8.27 61.51 17.83
N GLY A 244 -7.25 60.71 17.51
CA GLY A 244 -6.03 60.57 18.30
C GLY A 244 -5.24 61.88 18.42
N GLU A 245 -5.07 62.61 17.32
CA GLU A 245 -4.40 63.92 17.34
C GLU A 245 -5.18 64.97 18.13
N LEU A 246 -6.51 65.03 17.97
CA LEU A 246 -7.36 65.92 18.75
C LEU A 246 -7.30 65.61 20.25
N THR A 247 -7.18 64.33 20.62
CA THR A 247 -7.00 63.91 22.02
C THR A 247 -5.67 64.38 22.58
N LYS A 248 -4.58 64.29 21.81
CA LYS A 248 -3.28 64.87 22.22
C LYS A 248 -3.37 66.38 22.38
N ARG A 249 -4.04 67.07 21.45
CA ARG A 249 -4.23 68.54 21.51
C ARG A 249 -5.03 68.98 22.73
N LEU A 250 -6.09 68.25 23.10
CA LEU A 250 -6.86 68.52 24.32
C LEU A 250 -6.00 68.44 25.58
N ARG A 251 -5.16 67.41 25.71
CA ARG A 251 -4.24 67.28 26.85
C ARG A 251 -3.25 68.44 26.94
N GLU A 252 -2.78 68.92 25.79
CA GLU A 252 -1.87 70.06 25.73
C GLU A 252 -2.57 71.37 26.16
N ILE A 253 -3.82 71.59 25.72
CA ILE A 253 -4.63 72.74 26.16
C ILE A 253 -4.89 72.67 27.67
N GLU A 254 -5.26 71.51 28.20
CA GLU A 254 -5.49 71.32 29.65
C GLU A 254 -4.23 71.62 30.47
N ARG A 255 -3.05 71.21 29.98
CA ARG A 255 -1.77 71.53 30.61
C ARG A 255 -1.52 73.05 30.64
N GLN A 256 -1.80 73.75 29.55
CA GLN A 256 -1.65 75.21 29.46
C GLN A 256 -2.62 75.94 30.40
N GLN A 257 -3.86 75.48 30.47
CA GLN A 257 -4.86 76.00 31.41
C GLN A 257 -4.42 75.83 32.87
N ALA A 258 -3.87 74.66 33.23
CA ALA A 258 -3.37 74.42 34.58
C ALA A 258 -2.24 75.39 34.98
N VAL A 259 -1.36 75.77 34.03
CA VAL A 259 -0.31 76.76 34.26
C VAL A 259 -0.90 78.15 34.49
N LEU A 260 -1.86 78.57 33.66
CA LEU A 260 -2.53 79.87 33.83
C LEU A 260 -3.30 79.94 35.16
N ASP A 261 -3.98 78.86 35.54
CA ASP A 261 -4.72 78.77 36.80
C ASP A 261 -3.81 78.92 38.00
N PHE A 262 -2.65 78.25 37.96
CA PHE A 262 -1.63 78.41 39.00
C PHE A 262 -1.13 79.86 39.11
N GLN A 263 -0.89 80.53 37.98
CA GLN A 263 -0.46 81.93 37.95
C GLN A 263 -1.55 82.88 38.48
N ILE A 264 -2.82 82.66 38.10
CA ILE A 264 -3.96 83.45 38.59
C ILE A 264 -4.11 83.31 40.10
N VAL A 265 -4.05 82.08 40.63
CA VAL A 265 -4.10 81.82 42.08
C VAL A 265 -2.93 82.48 42.80
N GLY A 266 -1.74 82.48 42.20
CA GLY A 266 -0.57 83.20 42.72
C GLY A 266 -0.80 84.71 42.84
N ILE A 267 -1.34 85.34 41.78
CA ILE A 267 -1.69 86.77 41.79
C ILE A 267 -2.80 87.06 42.80
N ASP A 268 -3.81 86.18 42.91
CA ASP A 268 -4.90 86.34 43.87
C ASP A 268 -4.40 86.34 45.32
N LYS A 269 -3.46 85.45 45.66
CA LYS A 269 -2.80 85.48 46.97
C LYS A 269 -2.03 86.79 47.21
N MET A 270 -1.29 87.26 46.21
CA MET A 270 -0.56 88.54 46.29
C MET A 270 -1.47 89.77 46.39
N LEU A 271 -2.72 89.69 45.91
CA LEU A 271 -3.72 90.75 46.04
C LEU A 271 -4.37 90.78 47.43
N VAL A 272 -4.40 89.64 48.13
CA VAL A 272 -4.95 89.50 49.49
C VAL A 272 -3.90 89.85 50.55
N GLU A 273 -2.63 89.51 50.33
CA GLU A 273 -1.52 89.87 51.23
C GLU A 273 -1.13 91.35 51.07
N GLN A 274 -1.58 92.22 51.99
CA GLN A 274 -1.05 93.58 52.11
C GLN A 274 0.29 93.58 52.89
N PRO A 275 1.33 94.30 52.42
CA PRO A 275 2.53 94.52 53.24
C PRO A 275 2.28 95.64 54.28
N ASP A 276 1.92 95.24 55.50
CA ASP A 276 2.78 95.20 56.71
C ASP A 276 3.46 96.46 57.27
N ILE A 277 2.79 97.62 57.30
CA ILE A 277 3.03 98.59 58.39
C ILE A 277 1.71 99.26 58.76
N SER A 278 1.17 98.98 59.94
CA SER A 278 -0.04 99.67 60.41
C SER A 278 0.29 101.12 60.78
N ARG A 279 -0.73 101.99 60.79
CA ARG A 279 -0.59 103.38 61.26
C ARG A 279 0.02 103.42 62.66
N ASP A 280 -0.31 102.43 63.49
CA ASP A 280 0.17 102.30 64.85
C ASP A 280 1.64 101.88 64.91
N ASP A 281 2.11 101.03 63.98
CA ASP A 281 3.54 100.65 63.88
C ASP A 281 4.42 101.81 63.38
N LEU A 282 3.90 102.61 62.44
CA LEU A 282 4.54 103.86 61.99
C LEU A 282 4.57 104.93 63.09
N LEU A 283 3.51 105.00 63.93
CA LEU A 283 3.45 105.89 65.09
C LEU A 283 4.40 105.44 66.21
N ALA A 284 4.51 104.14 66.49
CA ALA A 284 5.44 103.59 67.48
C ALA A 284 6.92 103.82 67.09
N LEU A 285 7.25 103.73 65.80
CA LEU A 285 8.59 104.07 65.29
C LEU A 285 8.91 105.57 65.44
N TYR A 286 7.89 106.43 65.34
CA TYR A 286 8.03 107.89 65.46
C TYR A 286 7.99 108.41 66.91
N GLU A 287 7.25 107.76 67.83
CA GLU A 287 7.27 108.06 69.27
C GLU A 287 8.66 107.81 69.88
N GLY A 288 9.40 106.81 69.39
CA GLY A 288 10.79 106.56 69.78
C GLY A 288 11.79 107.64 69.34
N LEU A 289 11.41 108.52 68.40
CA LEU A 289 12.26 109.59 67.82
C LEU A 289 11.96 110.98 68.40
N GLN A 290 11.04 111.09 69.37
CA GLN A 290 10.53 112.37 69.89
C GLN A 290 11.47 113.12 70.86
N SER A 291 12.67 112.58 71.15
CA SER A 291 13.64 113.20 72.05
C SER A 291 14.78 113.95 71.35
N THR A 292 14.81 114.08 70.01
CA THR A 292 15.98 114.67 69.32
C THR A 292 15.73 115.53 68.06
N PHE A 293 14.50 115.73 67.56
CA PHE A 293 14.30 116.48 66.30
C PHE A 293 13.23 117.60 66.33
N ARG A 294 13.56 118.71 65.65
CA ARG A 294 12.80 119.97 65.50
C ARG A 294 11.52 119.79 64.67
N SER A 295 10.70 120.84 64.65
CA SER A 295 9.39 121.03 63.97
C SER A 295 9.33 120.74 62.45
N GLU A 296 10.39 120.20 61.83
CA GLU A 296 10.45 119.79 60.42
C GLU A 296 10.09 118.29 60.22
N ALA A 297 10.01 117.48 61.28
CA ALA A 297 9.72 116.03 61.19
C ALA A 297 8.24 115.68 60.94
N LEU A 298 7.30 116.55 61.29
CA LEU A 298 5.86 116.35 61.07
C LEU A 298 5.45 116.47 59.60
N ALA A 299 6.16 117.26 58.79
CA ALA A 299 5.93 117.36 57.34
C ALA A 299 6.42 116.12 56.57
N HIS A 300 7.29 115.30 57.17
CA HIS A 300 7.83 114.10 56.53
C HIS A 300 6.91 112.88 56.67
N PHE A 301 6.10 112.81 57.73
CA PHE A 301 5.12 111.73 57.97
C PHE A 301 4.02 111.69 56.91
N GLU A 302 3.39 112.83 56.61
CA GLU A 302 2.34 112.92 55.59
C GLU A 302 2.86 112.58 54.18
N ALA A 303 4.10 112.97 53.88
CA ALA A 303 4.74 112.68 52.58
C ALA A 303 5.05 111.18 52.40
N VAL A 304 5.51 110.49 53.46
CA VAL A 304 5.81 109.05 53.42
C VAL A 304 4.52 108.20 53.41
N GLU A 305 3.49 108.60 54.16
CA GLU A 305 2.18 107.95 54.13
C GLU A 305 1.52 108.06 52.74
N ALA A 306 1.60 109.24 52.11
CA ALA A 306 1.11 109.45 50.75
C ALA A 306 1.89 108.62 49.71
N PHE A 307 3.22 108.51 49.85
CA PHE A 307 4.05 107.69 48.97
C PHE A 307 3.70 106.19 49.09
N HIS A 308 3.59 105.65 50.30
CA HIS A 308 3.20 104.25 50.52
C HIS A 308 1.78 103.94 50.02
N LYS A 309 0.81 104.84 50.24
CA LYS A 309 -0.54 104.71 49.66
C LYS A 309 -0.50 104.71 48.13
N SER A 310 0.32 105.56 47.51
CA SER A 310 0.47 105.60 46.05
C SER A 310 1.13 104.34 45.47
N LEU A 311 2.13 103.78 46.16
CA LEU A 311 2.86 102.58 45.72
C LEU A 311 1.98 101.32 45.81
N SER A 312 1.25 101.16 46.91
CA SER A 312 0.30 100.05 47.11
C SER A 312 -0.88 100.13 46.14
N ALA A 313 -1.41 101.33 45.86
CA ALA A 313 -2.46 101.52 44.87
C ALA A 313 -1.99 101.19 43.44
N ASN A 314 -0.76 101.58 43.07
CA ASN A 314 -0.19 101.26 41.77
C ASN A 314 0.14 99.76 41.62
N ARG A 315 0.66 99.11 42.66
CA ARG A 315 0.92 97.65 42.67
C ARG A 315 -0.38 96.85 42.51
N LYS A 316 -1.44 97.23 43.23
CA LYS A 316 -2.76 96.61 43.12
C LYS A 316 -3.33 96.74 41.70
N ARG A 317 -3.28 97.94 41.11
CA ARG A 317 -3.73 98.16 39.72
C ARG A 317 -2.97 97.32 38.70
N ARG A 318 -1.65 97.15 38.87
CA ARG A 318 -0.84 96.31 37.98
C ARG A 318 -1.21 94.83 38.11
N LEU A 319 -1.29 94.31 39.34
CA LEU A 319 -1.66 92.90 39.59
C LEU A 319 -3.08 92.60 39.11
N GLU A 320 -4.03 93.52 39.28
CA GLU A 320 -5.39 93.40 38.72
C GLU A 320 -5.39 93.37 37.19
N LYS A 321 -4.55 94.19 36.54
CA LYS A 321 -4.39 94.19 35.08
C LYS A 321 -3.78 92.87 34.57
N ASP A 322 -2.74 92.37 35.24
CA ASP A 322 -2.09 91.10 34.89
C ASP A 322 -3.06 89.93 35.10
N ARG A 323 -3.85 89.95 36.18
CA ARG A 323 -4.92 88.98 36.44
C ARG A 323 -5.98 88.97 35.34
N LEU A 324 -6.46 90.14 34.92
CA LEU A 324 -7.45 90.27 33.84
C LEU A 324 -6.89 89.73 32.51
N ALA A 325 -5.60 89.95 32.22
CA ALA A 325 -4.95 89.42 31.04
C ALA A 325 -4.88 87.88 31.07
N LEU A 326 -4.48 87.28 32.20
CA LEU A 326 -4.43 85.82 32.36
C LEU A 326 -5.82 85.17 32.31
N LEU A 327 -6.84 85.81 32.90
CA LEU A 327 -8.23 85.34 32.81
C LEU A 327 -8.76 85.36 31.37
N SER A 328 -8.41 86.39 30.60
CA SER A 328 -8.74 86.46 29.17
C SER A 328 -8.08 85.35 28.37
N GLN A 329 -6.78 85.08 28.61
CA GLN A 329 -6.07 83.96 27.97
C GLN A 329 -6.66 82.60 28.35
N ARG A 330 -7.03 82.40 29.62
CA ARG A 330 -7.69 81.18 30.09
C ARG A 330 -9.04 80.98 29.39
N ALA A 331 -9.82 82.04 29.23
CA ALA A 331 -11.11 82.00 28.55
C ALA A 331 -10.96 81.61 27.06
N GLN A 332 -9.93 82.13 26.38
CA GLN A 332 -9.62 81.75 25.00
C GLN A 332 -9.22 80.26 24.87
N LEU A 333 -8.42 79.74 25.80
CA LEU A 333 -8.06 78.32 25.81
C LEU A 333 -9.26 77.41 26.13
N GLU A 334 -10.22 77.86 26.95
CA GLU A 334 -11.45 77.09 27.19
C GLU A 334 -12.35 77.02 25.95
N GLU A 335 -12.42 78.10 25.17
CA GLU A 335 -13.11 78.10 23.88
C GLU A 335 -12.43 77.15 22.87
N GLU A 336 -11.09 77.13 22.83
CA GLU A 336 -10.33 76.18 22.00
C GLU A 336 -10.56 74.73 22.47
N ARG A 337 -10.58 74.50 23.79
CA ARG A 337 -10.82 73.18 24.40
C ARG A 337 -12.20 72.64 24.03
N THR A 338 -13.25 73.42 24.22
CA THR A 338 -14.63 73.03 23.90
C THR A 338 -14.81 72.75 22.41
N ARG A 339 -14.22 73.57 21.53
CA ARG A 339 -14.25 73.33 20.08
C ARG A 339 -13.50 72.06 19.67
N THR A 340 -12.33 71.81 20.26
CA THR A 340 -11.51 70.62 19.98
C THR A 340 -12.19 69.34 20.51
N ALA A 341 -12.81 69.41 21.69
CA ALA A 341 -13.60 68.33 22.26
C ALA A 341 -14.80 67.98 21.37
N SER A 342 -15.56 68.98 20.92
CA SER A 342 -16.70 68.76 20.02
C SER A 342 -16.30 68.12 18.69
N LYS A 343 -15.16 68.53 18.10
CA LYS A 343 -14.63 67.90 16.89
C LYS A 343 -14.22 66.44 17.13
N ARG A 344 -13.51 66.17 18.23
CA ARG A 344 -13.13 64.79 18.61
C ARG A 344 -14.36 63.92 18.78
N ASP A 345 -15.37 64.40 19.48
CA ASP A 345 -16.59 63.64 19.77
C ASP A 345 -17.37 63.35 18.50
N LYS A 346 -17.43 64.27 17.53
CA LYS A 346 -17.99 64.01 16.20
C LYS A 346 -17.23 62.92 15.45
N HIS A 347 -15.90 62.94 15.48
CA HIS A 347 -15.09 61.88 14.87
C HIS A 347 -15.33 60.52 15.56
N LEU A 348 -15.34 60.48 16.89
CA LEU A 348 -15.60 59.25 17.65
C LEU A 348 -17.03 58.71 17.42
N GLN A 349 -18.03 59.59 17.35
CA GLN A 349 -19.41 59.21 17.06
C GLN A 349 -19.56 58.66 15.62
N SER A 350 -18.77 59.16 14.67
CA SER A 350 -18.75 58.65 13.29
C SER A 350 -18.10 57.26 13.15
N LEU A 351 -17.23 56.88 14.10
CA LEU A 351 -16.60 55.56 14.22
C LEU A 351 -17.48 54.57 15.00
N GLN A 352 -18.45 55.05 15.78
CA GLN A 352 -19.28 54.23 16.64
C GLN A 352 -20.10 53.23 15.82
N GLY A 353 -19.84 51.93 16.03
CA GLY A 353 -20.49 50.83 15.30
C GLY A 353 -19.84 50.43 13.98
N LYS A 354 -18.78 51.12 13.54
CA LYS A 354 -18.02 50.78 12.32
C LYS A 354 -16.69 50.12 12.69
N ARG A 355 -16.19 49.23 11.83
CA ARG A 355 -14.89 48.53 12.03
C ARG A 355 -14.02 48.62 10.77
N ALA A 356 -12.72 48.34 10.92
CA ALA A 356 -11.75 48.47 9.84
C ALA A 356 -11.93 47.40 8.74
N LEU A 357 -11.70 47.78 7.47
CA LEU A 357 -11.70 46.88 6.32
C LEU A 357 -10.72 45.71 6.48
N ASP A 358 -9.58 45.94 7.13
CA ASP A 358 -8.57 44.90 7.41
C ASP A 358 -9.13 43.78 8.31
N GLU A 359 -9.98 44.12 9.28
CA GLU A 359 -10.66 43.15 10.16
C GLU A 359 -11.71 42.35 9.39
N TYR A 360 -12.46 43.01 8.50
CA TYR A 360 -13.39 42.34 7.59
C TYR A 360 -12.65 41.32 6.71
N ALA A 361 -11.56 41.73 6.08
CA ALA A 361 -10.75 40.87 5.23
C ALA A 361 -10.11 39.69 6.01
N ALA A 362 -9.77 39.88 7.28
CA ALA A 362 -9.31 38.79 8.14
C ALA A 362 -10.42 37.79 8.48
N LEU A 363 -11.61 38.28 8.84
CA LEU A 363 -12.78 37.45 9.13
C LEU A 363 -13.27 36.68 7.89
N ALA A 364 -13.30 37.33 6.72
CA ALA A 364 -13.66 36.69 5.45
C ALA A 364 -12.68 35.56 5.08
N ARG A 365 -11.38 35.77 5.24
CA ARG A 365 -10.36 34.72 5.03
C ARG A 365 -10.53 33.55 6.01
N LYS A 366 -10.83 33.85 7.27
CA LYS A 366 -11.09 32.82 8.29
C LYS A 366 -12.35 32.01 7.95
N LEU A 367 -13.43 32.67 7.52
CA LEU A 367 -14.66 32.01 7.08
C LEU A 367 -14.37 31.08 5.90
N ALA A 368 -13.68 31.57 4.87
CA ALA A 368 -13.32 30.77 3.70
C ALA A 368 -12.50 29.52 4.08
N ALA A 369 -11.53 29.66 4.98
CA ALA A 369 -10.75 28.51 5.47
C ALA A 369 -11.60 27.50 6.25
N MET A 370 -12.55 27.97 7.07
CA MET A 370 -13.47 27.11 7.81
C MET A 370 -14.46 26.38 6.89
N GLU A 371 -14.93 27.05 5.84
CA GLU A 371 -15.80 26.45 4.82
C GLU A 371 -15.06 25.36 4.02
N GLU A 372 -13.84 25.62 3.59
CA GLU A 372 -12.99 24.63 2.93
C GLU A 372 -12.70 23.42 3.84
N GLU A 373 -12.37 23.67 5.12
CA GLU A 373 -12.18 22.62 6.11
C GLU A 373 -13.44 21.76 6.26
N ARG A 374 -14.63 22.38 6.36
CA ARG A 374 -15.89 21.66 6.49
C ARG A 374 -16.22 20.84 5.25
N GLU A 375 -16.01 21.38 4.06
CA GLU A 375 -16.27 20.66 2.81
C GLU A 375 -15.40 19.40 2.70
N ARG A 376 -14.10 19.52 2.99
CA ARG A 376 -13.18 18.37 3.01
C ARG A 376 -13.56 17.34 4.07
N LEU A 377 -13.92 17.78 5.29
CA LEU A 377 -14.37 16.87 6.35
C LEU A 377 -15.67 16.16 5.98
N HIS A 378 -16.61 16.85 5.35
CA HIS A 378 -17.85 16.26 4.88
C HIS A 378 -17.58 15.18 3.82
N HIS A 379 -16.73 15.46 2.83
CA HIS A 379 -16.33 14.47 1.83
C HIS A 379 -15.60 13.27 2.45
N PHE A 380 -14.70 13.49 3.40
CA PHE A 380 -14.01 12.43 4.11
C PHE A 380 -14.99 11.53 4.89
N LEU A 381 -15.91 12.11 5.67
CA LEU A 381 -16.90 11.36 6.44
C LEU A 381 -17.80 10.53 5.51
N ALA A 382 -18.35 11.15 4.46
CA ALA A 382 -19.21 10.45 3.51
C ALA A 382 -18.46 9.32 2.77
N PHE A 383 -17.19 9.52 2.45
CA PHE A 383 -16.35 8.48 1.86
C PHE A 383 -16.03 7.36 2.85
N SER A 384 -15.69 7.70 4.09
CA SER A 384 -15.42 6.74 5.17
C SER A 384 -16.64 5.86 5.46
N ASP A 385 -17.84 6.45 5.52
CA ASP A 385 -19.09 5.72 5.73
C ASP A 385 -19.33 4.71 4.60
N LYS A 386 -19.19 5.14 3.33
CA LYS A 386 -19.30 4.23 2.16
C LYS A 386 -18.27 3.10 2.18
N LEU A 387 -17.02 3.38 2.58
CA LEU A 387 -15.99 2.35 2.71
C LEU A 387 -16.35 1.35 3.82
N GLN A 388 -16.86 1.84 4.94
CA GLN A 388 -17.28 1.00 6.07
C GLN A 388 -18.47 0.11 5.70
N GLU A 389 -19.49 0.65 5.01
CA GLU A 389 -20.63 -0.11 4.48
C GLU A 389 -20.15 -1.24 3.56
N ARG A 390 -19.32 -0.91 2.56
CA ARG A 390 -18.77 -1.92 1.63
C ARG A 390 -17.90 -2.96 2.33
N GLN A 391 -17.13 -2.54 3.34
CA GLN A 391 -16.33 -3.47 4.16
C GLN A 391 -17.23 -4.46 4.91
N GLN A 392 -18.33 -3.99 5.49
CA GLN A 392 -19.31 -4.81 6.20
C GLN A 392 -19.99 -5.80 5.26
N GLU A 393 -20.44 -5.35 4.09
CA GLU A 393 -21.04 -6.22 3.06
C GLU A 393 -20.11 -7.35 2.61
N ILE A 394 -18.80 -7.07 2.44
CA ILE A 394 -17.83 -8.09 2.07
C ILE A 394 -17.64 -9.10 3.22
N LYS A 395 -17.54 -8.63 4.47
CA LYS A 395 -17.42 -9.51 5.64
C LYS A 395 -18.63 -10.43 5.79
N GLU A 396 -19.84 -9.91 5.59
CA GLU A 396 -21.07 -10.72 5.64
C GLU A 396 -21.08 -11.81 4.56
N ARG A 397 -20.68 -11.46 3.33
CA ARG A 397 -20.50 -12.46 2.27
C ARG A 397 -19.46 -13.51 2.63
N MET A 398 -18.32 -13.10 3.17
CA MET A 398 -17.27 -14.04 3.58
C MET A 398 -17.73 -15.01 4.67
N ILE A 399 -18.50 -14.54 5.66
CA ILE A 399 -19.08 -15.39 6.72
C ILE A 399 -20.06 -16.41 6.13
N ARG A 400 -20.91 -15.99 5.19
CA ARG A 400 -21.85 -16.89 4.52
C ARG A 400 -21.11 -17.96 3.71
N GLU A 401 -20.15 -17.56 2.88
CA GLU A 401 -19.34 -18.48 2.07
C GLU A 401 -18.46 -19.40 2.92
N ASP A 402 -18.07 -18.98 4.14
CA ASP A 402 -17.33 -19.83 5.06
C ASP A 402 -18.19 -21.01 5.56
N ARG A 403 -19.48 -20.78 5.80
CA ARG A 403 -20.43 -21.85 6.13
C ARG A 403 -20.63 -22.80 4.96
N GLU A 404 -20.84 -22.26 3.76
CA GLU A 404 -20.97 -23.04 2.52
C GLU A 404 -19.72 -23.89 2.28
N ALA A 405 -18.53 -23.33 2.51
CA ALA A 405 -17.27 -24.05 2.38
C ALA A 405 -17.10 -25.15 3.43
N ALA A 406 -17.51 -24.91 4.67
CA ALA A 406 -17.50 -25.92 5.72
C ALA A 406 -18.45 -27.09 5.42
N ASP A 407 -19.65 -26.80 4.90
CA ASP A 407 -20.61 -27.83 4.49
C ASP A 407 -20.11 -28.62 3.27
N TYR A 408 -19.52 -27.94 2.28
CA TYR A 408 -18.85 -28.58 1.15
C TYR A 408 -17.72 -29.50 1.59
N ALA A 409 -16.84 -29.05 2.49
CA ALA A 409 -15.74 -29.89 2.99
C ALA A 409 -16.25 -31.10 3.78
N ARG A 410 -17.31 -30.93 4.60
CA ARG A 410 -17.94 -32.02 5.36
C ARG A 410 -18.59 -33.07 4.48
N ALA A 411 -19.07 -32.68 3.30
CA ALA A 411 -19.63 -33.61 2.32
C ALA A 411 -18.56 -34.50 1.65
N ASP A 412 -17.28 -34.30 1.97
CA ASP A 412 -16.12 -35.03 1.46
C ASP A 412 -16.13 -35.22 -0.08
N PRO A 413 -16.06 -34.12 -0.84
CA PRO A 413 -16.16 -34.15 -2.30
C PRO A 413 -14.99 -34.91 -2.96
N LEU A 414 -13.92 -35.18 -2.20
CA LEU A 414 -12.74 -35.89 -2.66
C LEU A 414 -12.69 -37.34 -2.17
N GLU A 415 -13.73 -37.88 -1.53
CA GLU A 415 -13.76 -39.24 -0.96
C GLU A 415 -13.31 -40.30 -1.99
N SER A 416 -13.83 -40.21 -3.22
CA SER A 416 -13.51 -41.18 -4.27
C SER A 416 -12.05 -41.08 -4.74
N VAL A 417 -11.47 -39.90 -4.68
CA VAL A 417 -10.07 -39.62 -5.03
C VAL A 417 -9.15 -40.08 -3.92
N ASP A 418 -9.49 -39.79 -2.66
CA ASP A 418 -8.78 -40.24 -1.47
C ASP A 418 -8.67 -41.76 -1.43
N LYS A 419 -9.78 -42.50 -1.58
CA LYS A 419 -9.78 -43.97 -1.61
C LYS A 419 -8.84 -44.55 -2.68
N ARG A 420 -8.77 -43.92 -3.86
CA ARG A 420 -7.87 -44.35 -4.94
C ARG A 420 -6.41 -44.04 -4.62
N PHE A 421 -6.16 -42.88 -4.03
CA PHE A 421 -4.82 -42.50 -3.57
C PHE A 421 -4.31 -43.45 -2.49
N GLN A 422 -5.15 -43.78 -1.50
CA GLN A 422 -4.84 -44.75 -0.44
C GLN A 422 -4.51 -46.13 -1.02
N ALA A 423 -5.30 -46.61 -1.98
CA ALA A 423 -5.03 -47.88 -2.65
C ALA A 423 -3.67 -47.88 -3.37
N LEU A 424 -3.31 -46.76 -4.05
CA LEU A 424 -2.01 -46.62 -4.70
C LEU A 424 -0.86 -46.55 -3.71
N ALA A 425 -1.00 -45.77 -2.63
CA ALA A 425 0.01 -45.65 -1.59
C ALA A 425 0.25 -46.99 -0.87
N ALA A 426 -0.82 -47.74 -0.56
CA ALA A 426 -0.73 -49.05 0.07
C ALA A 426 0.00 -50.10 -0.79
N LEU A 427 -0.01 -49.98 -2.13
CA LEU A 427 0.79 -50.84 -3.01
C LEU A 427 2.29 -50.64 -2.84
N LEU A 428 2.71 -49.42 -2.49
CA LEU A 428 4.12 -49.06 -2.34
C LEU A 428 4.58 -49.20 -0.88
N TYR A 429 3.72 -48.80 0.06
CA TYR A 429 3.97 -48.71 1.49
C TYR A 429 2.74 -49.18 2.27
N SER A 430 2.54 -50.50 2.37
CA SER A 430 1.33 -51.13 2.91
C SER A 430 1.00 -50.79 4.37
N ASN A 431 2.00 -50.40 5.15
CA ASN A 431 1.87 -50.17 6.60
C ASN A 431 1.89 -48.67 6.96
N HIS A 432 1.76 -47.79 5.96
CA HIS A 432 1.80 -46.35 6.16
C HIS A 432 0.39 -45.78 5.88
N PRO A 433 -0.31 -45.24 6.89
CA PRO A 433 -1.49 -44.42 6.71
C PRO A 433 -1.23 -43.36 5.65
N SER A 434 -2.21 -43.16 4.78
CA SER A 434 -2.13 -42.20 3.68
C SER A 434 -3.51 -41.65 3.39
N GLY A 435 -3.55 -40.50 2.72
CA GLY A 435 -4.83 -39.93 2.31
C GLY A 435 -4.73 -38.53 1.72
N ILE A 436 -5.86 -38.09 1.21
CA ILE A 436 -6.13 -36.73 0.75
C ILE A 436 -7.24 -36.16 1.61
N VAL A 437 -6.96 -35.06 2.30
CA VAL A 437 -7.92 -34.42 3.22
C VAL A 437 -8.16 -32.99 2.76
N LEU A 438 -9.42 -32.57 2.74
CA LEU A 438 -9.85 -31.21 2.42
C LEU A 438 -10.57 -30.60 3.62
N GLU A 439 -9.95 -29.60 4.25
CA GLU A 439 -10.53 -28.91 5.40
C GLU A 439 -10.86 -27.46 5.05
N ASN A 440 -11.95 -26.92 5.60
CA ASN A 440 -12.25 -25.49 5.45
C ASN A 440 -11.24 -24.64 6.22
N ASN A 441 -10.66 -23.64 5.55
CA ASN A 441 -9.79 -22.65 6.17
C ASN A 441 -10.61 -21.39 6.47
N SER A 442 -10.96 -21.17 7.73
CA SER A 442 -11.70 -19.99 8.20
C SER A 442 -10.80 -18.79 8.51
N GLY A 443 -9.48 -18.91 8.33
CA GLY A 443 -8.53 -17.84 8.62
C GLY A 443 -8.66 -16.62 7.68
N GLU A 444 -8.23 -15.45 8.16
CA GLU A 444 -8.20 -14.19 7.39
C GLU A 444 -7.06 -14.14 6.35
N ASN A 445 -7.03 -15.11 5.45
CA ASN A 445 -6.04 -15.24 4.38
C ASN A 445 -6.72 -15.42 3.01
N GLN A 446 -5.94 -15.66 1.96
CA GLN A 446 -6.47 -15.87 0.60
C GLN A 446 -6.85 -17.34 0.32
N LYS A 447 -6.60 -18.26 1.24
CA LYS A 447 -6.73 -19.71 1.07
C LYS A 447 -8.08 -20.19 1.60
N ARG A 448 -8.93 -20.79 0.77
CA ARG A 448 -10.26 -21.26 1.21
C ARG A 448 -10.23 -22.62 1.89
N TYR A 449 -9.36 -23.52 1.42
CA TYR A 449 -9.26 -24.87 1.96
C TYR A 449 -7.82 -25.24 2.27
N ASP A 450 -7.62 -26.01 3.33
CA ASP A 450 -6.40 -26.74 3.59
C ASP A 450 -6.51 -28.12 2.94
N LEU A 451 -5.92 -28.24 1.74
CA LEU A 451 -5.79 -29.52 1.05
C LEU A 451 -4.47 -30.18 1.47
N THR A 452 -4.55 -31.37 2.04
CA THR A 452 -3.41 -32.16 2.50
C THR A 452 -3.34 -33.45 1.69
N VAL A 453 -2.15 -33.79 1.20
CA VAL A 453 -1.85 -35.09 0.56
C VAL A 453 -0.71 -35.68 1.35
N GLN A 454 -0.90 -36.84 1.98
CA GLN A 454 0.05 -37.39 2.94
C GLN A 454 0.21 -38.90 2.82
N ILE A 455 1.43 -39.36 3.08
CA ILE A 455 1.77 -40.74 3.42
C ILE A 455 2.61 -40.64 4.70
N GLU A 456 2.30 -41.41 5.74
CA GLU A 456 3.08 -41.38 6.99
C GLU A 456 4.56 -41.67 6.70
N GLY A 457 5.46 -40.85 7.24
CA GLY A 457 6.89 -40.95 6.95
C GLY A 457 7.34 -40.25 5.66
N ASP A 458 6.51 -39.39 5.07
CA ASP A 458 6.85 -38.51 3.94
C ASP A 458 7.98 -37.51 4.20
N THR A 459 8.57 -37.49 5.39
CA THR A 459 9.87 -36.86 5.65
C THR A 459 11.04 -37.63 5.01
N SER A 460 10.84 -38.90 4.66
CA SER A 460 11.78 -39.68 3.84
C SER A 460 11.65 -39.28 2.37
N ASP A 461 12.77 -38.94 1.73
CA ASP A 461 12.81 -38.56 0.31
C ASP A 461 12.09 -39.58 -0.59
N GLY A 462 12.34 -40.88 -0.39
CA GLY A 462 11.69 -41.93 -1.19
C GLY A 462 10.18 -42.08 -0.96
N ILE A 463 9.68 -41.81 0.25
CA ILE A 463 8.23 -41.83 0.55
C ILE A 463 7.58 -40.56 -0.02
N ASN A 464 8.25 -39.41 0.08
CA ASN A 464 7.77 -38.17 -0.54
C ASN A 464 7.70 -38.29 -2.08
N ASP A 465 8.71 -38.88 -2.70
CA ASP A 465 8.72 -39.15 -4.14
C ASP A 465 7.52 -40.02 -4.54
N ALA A 466 7.26 -41.09 -3.78
CA ALA A 466 6.10 -41.95 -3.99
C ALA A 466 4.78 -41.22 -3.80
N ARG A 467 4.69 -40.32 -2.81
CA ARG A 467 3.52 -39.46 -2.58
C ARG A 467 3.20 -38.61 -3.81
N ILE A 468 4.22 -37.98 -4.39
CA ILE A 468 4.07 -37.17 -5.61
C ILE A 468 3.66 -38.05 -6.81
N ILE A 469 4.35 -39.17 -7.00
CA ILE A 469 4.05 -40.12 -8.08
C ILE A 469 2.60 -40.62 -8.02
N CYS A 470 2.12 -41.01 -6.84
CA CYS A 470 0.75 -41.47 -6.63
C CYS A 470 -0.26 -40.37 -6.93
N PHE A 471 0.01 -39.13 -6.49
CA PHE A 471 -0.86 -37.99 -6.73
C PHE A 471 -0.95 -37.65 -8.23
N ASP A 472 0.18 -37.51 -8.92
CA ASP A 472 0.21 -37.18 -10.35
C ASP A 472 -0.43 -38.28 -11.22
N TRP A 473 -0.22 -39.55 -10.85
CA TRP A 473 -0.87 -40.68 -11.49
C TRP A 473 -2.38 -40.65 -11.32
N MET A 474 -2.84 -40.37 -10.11
CA MET A 474 -4.27 -40.22 -9.83
C MET A 474 -4.85 -39.08 -10.67
N LEU A 475 -4.18 -37.94 -10.81
CA LEU A 475 -4.63 -36.84 -11.69
C LEU A 475 -4.75 -37.33 -13.13
N MET A 476 -3.74 -37.99 -13.70
CA MET A 476 -3.83 -38.49 -15.09
C MET A 476 -4.96 -39.49 -15.31
N MET A 477 -5.17 -40.40 -14.36
CA MET A 477 -6.12 -41.51 -14.51
C MET A 477 -7.56 -41.13 -14.17
N HIS A 478 -7.75 -40.23 -13.20
CA HIS A 478 -9.03 -39.96 -12.56
C HIS A 478 -9.31 -38.47 -12.31
N GLY A 479 -8.40 -37.59 -12.72
CA GLY A 479 -8.60 -36.15 -12.66
C GLY A 479 -9.68 -35.66 -13.62
N ALA A 480 -10.08 -34.41 -13.40
CA ALA A 480 -11.08 -33.71 -14.16
C ALA A 480 -10.47 -32.54 -14.95
N ASN A 481 -11.29 -31.92 -15.82
CA ASN A 481 -10.94 -30.72 -16.59
C ASN A 481 -9.71 -30.88 -17.52
N HIS A 482 -9.38 -32.12 -17.90
CA HIS A 482 -8.36 -32.39 -18.90
C HIS A 482 -8.60 -33.67 -19.69
N SER A 483 -7.96 -33.73 -20.85
CA SER A 483 -7.82 -34.91 -21.71
C SER A 483 -6.35 -35.34 -21.82
N MET A 484 -5.52 -35.03 -20.82
CA MET A 484 -4.14 -35.52 -20.76
C MET A 484 -4.10 -37.05 -20.73
N ASP A 485 -3.41 -37.64 -21.71
CA ASP A 485 -3.17 -39.08 -21.83
C ASP A 485 -1.68 -39.38 -21.74
N VAL A 486 -0.93 -38.47 -21.11
CA VAL A 486 0.50 -38.59 -20.85
C VAL A 486 0.82 -38.10 -19.45
N LEU A 487 1.63 -38.89 -18.75
CA LEU A 487 2.31 -38.50 -17.52
C LEU A 487 3.79 -38.84 -17.67
N TRP A 488 4.65 -37.88 -17.35
CA TRP A 488 6.09 -38.05 -17.36
C TRP A 488 6.68 -37.85 -15.97
N HIS A 489 7.34 -38.88 -15.43
CA HIS A 489 8.16 -38.78 -14.22
C HIS A 489 9.65 -38.87 -14.54
N ASP A 490 10.43 -37.89 -14.09
CA ASP A 490 11.88 -37.92 -14.21
C ASP A 490 12.50 -38.81 -13.12
N ASN A 491 13.74 -39.27 -13.36
CA ASN A 491 14.50 -40.13 -12.45
C ASN A 491 14.58 -39.59 -11.02
N ARG A 492 14.47 -38.27 -10.83
CA ARG A 492 14.44 -37.65 -9.51
C ARG A 492 13.45 -38.31 -8.57
N LEU A 493 12.24 -38.61 -9.04
CA LEU A 493 11.19 -39.27 -8.25
C LEU A 493 11.42 -40.78 -8.05
N PHE A 494 12.49 -41.35 -8.61
CA PHE A 494 12.85 -42.76 -8.42
C PHE A 494 14.21 -42.93 -7.75
N ALA A 495 14.99 -41.86 -7.61
CA ALA A 495 16.39 -41.89 -7.22
C ALA A 495 16.54 -42.45 -5.80
N ASP A 496 15.76 -41.92 -4.86
CA ASP A 496 15.83 -42.25 -3.44
C ASP A 496 14.78 -43.30 -3.02
N MET A 497 13.89 -43.69 -3.93
CA MET A 497 12.92 -44.76 -3.69
C MET A 497 13.58 -46.14 -3.61
N ALA A 498 13.23 -46.93 -2.59
CA ALA A 498 13.78 -48.28 -2.45
C ALA A 498 13.41 -49.22 -3.62
N PRO A 499 14.21 -50.25 -3.94
CA PRO A 499 13.97 -51.13 -5.09
C PRO A 499 12.62 -51.87 -5.09
N ARG A 500 12.11 -52.26 -3.91
CA ARG A 500 10.82 -52.97 -3.76
C ARG A 500 9.62 -52.07 -4.11
N PRO A 501 9.42 -50.89 -3.47
CA PRO A 501 8.39 -49.94 -3.90
C PRO A 501 8.53 -49.56 -5.37
N ARG A 502 9.74 -49.34 -5.86
CA ARG A 502 9.97 -49.00 -7.28
C ARG A 502 9.49 -50.11 -8.22
N ALA A 503 9.78 -51.37 -7.91
CA ALA A 503 9.28 -52.51 -8.68
C ALA A 503 7.76 -52.65 -8.60
N ALA A 504 7.18 -52.48 -7.40
CA ALA A 504 5.73 -52.49 -7.20
C ALA A 504 5.05 -51.40 -8.05
N TRP A 505 5.63 -50.19 -8.10
CA TRP A 505 5.15 -49.09 -8.94
C TRP A 505 5.09 -49.46 -10.42
N PHE A 506 6.21 -49.91 -11.01
CA PHE A 506 6.24 -50.27 -12.42
C PHE A 506 5.35 -51.48 -12.74
N SER A 507 5.22 -52.43 -11.81
CA SER A 507 4.28 -53.55 -11.94
C SER A 507 2.83 -53.05 -12.03
N ASN A 508 2.44 -52.15 -11.12
CA ASN A 508 1.13 -51.51 -11.11
C ASN A 508 0.88 -50.72 -12.40
N VAL A 509 1.83 -49.88 -12.83
CA VAL A 509 1.71 -49.11 -14.08
C VAL A 509 1.43 -50.04 -15.25
N MET A 510 2.20 -51.12 -15.41
CA MET A 510 2.02 -52.08 -16.52
C MET A 510 0.67 -52.80 -16.48
N ASN A 511 0.06 -52.99 -15.30
CA ASN A 511 -1.27 -53.59 -15.19
C ASN A 511 -2.38 -52.57 -15.47
N SER A 512 -2.28 -51.41 -14.83
CA SER A 512 -3.36 -50.43 -14.74
C SER A 512 -3.47 -49.54 -15.98
N ILE A 513 -2.40 -49.42 -16.77
CA ILE A 513 -2.41 -48.59 -17.98
C ILE A 513 -2.92 -49.30 -19.23
N ALA A 514 -2.89 -50.64 -19.25
CA ALA A 514 -3.22 -51.42 -20.43
C ALA A 514 -4.71 -51.31 -20.77
N GLY A 515 -5.04 -51.01 -22.02
CA GLY A 515 -6.40 -50.82 -22.51
C GLY A 515 -7.00 -49.44 -22.22
N THR A 516 -6.26 -48.53 -21.59
CA THR A 516 -6.73 -47.17 -21.23
C THR A 516 -6.48 -46.16 -22.35
N GLY A 517 -5.63 -46.50 -23.31
CA GLY A 517 -5.11 -45.57 -24.30
C GLY A 517 -4.11 -44.55 -23.75
N LYS A 518 -3.79 -44.55 -22.46
CA LYS A 518 -2.87 -43.58 -21.85
C LYS A 518 -1.42 -44.02 -21.94
N GLN A 519 -0.49 -43.08 -21.88
CA GLN A 519 0.94 -43.38 -21.87
C GLN A 519 1.58 -42.89 -20.57
N TYR A 520 2.51 -43.68 -20.06
CA TYR A 520 3.31 -43.32 -18.91
C TYR A 520 4.77 -43.36 -19.30
N ILE A 521 5.46 -42.24 -19.12
CA ILE A 521 6.86 -42.07 -19.48
C ILE A 521 7.66 -41.92 -18.19
N ALA A 522 8.70 -42.72 -18.03
CA ALA A 522 9.62 -42.54 -16.91
C ALA A 522 11.07 -42.55 -17.38
N THR A 523 11.87 -41.66 -16.81
CA THR A 523 13.33 -41.75 -16.90
C THR A 523 13.87 -42.41 -15.64
N ILE A 524 14.86 -43.29 -15.77
CA ILE A 524 15.39 -44.05 -14.64
C ILE A 524 16.89 -44.33 -14.82
N ASN A 525 17.64 -44.24 -13.71
CA ASN A 525 19.05 -44.60 -13.68
C ASN A 525 19.23 -46.09 -13.95
N THR A 526 20.29 -46.47 -14.67
CA THR A 526 20.61 -47.88 -14.99
C THR A 526 20.63 -48.76 -13.73
N GLU A 527 21.28 -48.32 -12.66
CA GLU A 527 21.32 -49.04 -11.37
C GLU A 527 19.94 -49.21 -10.73
N ASN A 528 19.11 -48.17 -10.83
CA ASN A 528 17.76 -48.17 -10.27
C ASN A 528 16.80 -49.07 -11.06
N TYR A 529 17.00 -49.11 -12.38
CA TYR A 529 16.32 -50.02 -13.28
C TYR A 529 16.68 -51.48 -12.97
N GLU A 530 17.98 -51.80 -12.92
CA GLU A 530 18.47 -53.16 -12.64
C GLU A 530 18.06 -53.66 -11.26
N SER A 531 18.13 -52.80 -10.23
CA SER A 531 17.70 -53.18 -8.88
C SER A 531 16.21 -53.43 -8.78
N ALA A 532 15.36 -52.68 -9.50
CA ALA A 532 13.92 -52.93 -9.54
C ALA A 532 13.57 -54.26 -10.23
N LEU A 533 14.29 -54.61 -11.32
CA LEU A 533 14.07 -55.88 -12.02
C LEU A 533 14.19 -57.09 -11.08
N LYS A 534 15.06 -57.05 -10.07
CA LYS A 534 15.26 -58.16 -9.11
C LYS A 534 14.00 -58.53 -8.33
N PHE A 535 13.04 -57.62 -8.20
CA PHE A 535 11.79 -57.81 -7.47
C PHE A 535 10.58 -58.05 -8.39
N LEU A 536 10.79 -58.12 -9.71
CA LEU A 536 9.75 -58.39 -10.69
C LEU A 536 9.75 -59.85 -11.14
N SER A 537 8.57 -60.38 -11.44
CA SER A 537 8.43 -61.67 -12.15
C SER A 537 9.03 -61.61 -13.56
N GLU A 538 9.43 -62.75 -14.13
CA GLU A 538 10.04 -62.81 -15.47
C GLU A 538 9.19 -62.17 -16.58
N SER A 539 7.86 -62.34 -16.55
CA SER A 539 6.96 -61.69 -17.52
C SER A 539 7.03 -60.16 -17.44
N LYS A 540 7.06 -59.61 -16.22
CA LYS A 540 7.20 -58.18 -15.95
C LYS A 540 8.58 -57.64 -16.30
N LYS A 541 9.65 -58.41 -16.10
CA LYS A 541 11.00 -58.05 -16.56
C LYS A 541 11.03 -57.87 -18.08
N ARG A 542 10.47 -58.83 -18.83
CA ARG A 542 10.36 -58.75 -20.30
C ARG A 542 9.54 -57.54 -20.74
N ALA A 543 8.37 -57.33 -20.14
CA ALA A 543 7.53 -56.18 -20.44
C ALA A 543 8.25 -54.83 -20.19
N MET A 544 9.06 -54.74 -19.13
CA MET A 544 9.85 -53.55 -18.81
C MET A 544 10.99 -53.32 -19.82
N GLN A 545 11.67 -54.39 -20.25
CA GLN A 545 12.68 -54.33 -21.31
C GLN A 545 12.06 -53.89 -22.63
N GLU A 546 10.92 -54.49 -23.01
CA GLU A 546 10.16 -54.11 -24.19
C GLU A 546 9.66 -52.67 -24.11
N ALA A 547 9.34 -52.14 -22.93
CA ALA A 547 8.94 -50.75 -22.75
C ALA A 547 10.09 -49.75 -22.90
N THR A 548 11.35 -50.18 -22.84
CA THR A 548 12.52 -49.30 -22.99
C THR A 548 12.60 -48.73 -24.39
N ARG A 549 12.48 -47.41 -24.53
CA ARG A 549 12.48 -46.67 -25.81
C ARG A 549 13.85 -46.12 -26.15
N LEU A 550 14.65 -45.81 -25.14
CA LEU A 550 15.98 -45.23 -25.32
C LEU A 550 16.90 -45.62 -24.15
N THR A 551 18.13 -45.97 -24.49
CA THR A 551 19.22 -46.18 -23.52
C THR A 551 20.31 -45.12 -23.73
N LEU A 552 20.60 -44.35 -22.70
CA LEU A 552 21.59 -43.27 -22.70
C LEU A 552 22.78 -43.66 -21.84
N ARG A 553 24.00 -43.56 -22.37
CA ARG A 553 25.23 -43.93 -21.65
C ARG A 553 26.16 -42.74 -21.50
N GLY A 554 26.89 -42.73 -20.38
CA GLY A 554 27.84 -41.66 -20.02
C GLY A 554 29.27 -41.89 -20.50
N ASP A 555 29.50 -42.97 -21.24
CA ASP A 555 30.81 -43.42 -21.74
C ASP A 555 31.35 -42.55 -22.89
N LYS A 556 30.49 -42.16 -23.84
CA LYS A 556 30.85 -41.32 -25.00
C LYS A 556 29.81 -40.22 -25.25
N PRO A 557 30.20 -39.04 -25.80
CA PRO A 557 29.26 -37.97 -26.14
C PRO A 557 28.14 -38.43 -27.10
N GLU A 558 28.47 -39.23 -28.10
CA GLU A 558 27.53 -39.84 -29.06
C GLU A 558 26.45 -40.69 -28.38
N ASN A 559 26.75 -41.21 -27.17
CA ASN A 559 25.83 -42.03 -26.41
C ASN A 559 24.82 -41.23 -25.56
N LYS A 560 24.99 -39.92 -25.46
CA LYS A 560 24.08 -38.99 -24.77
C LYS A 560 22.93 -38.56 -25.69
N LEU A 561 21.91 -37.91 -25.12
CA LEU A 561 20.71 -37.50 -25.85
C LEU A 561 21.02 -36.61 -27.07
N LEU A 562 21.89 -35.62 -26.93
CA LEU A 562 22.23 -34.70 -28.04
C LEU A 562 23.32 -35.24 -28.97
N GLY A 563 23.97 -36.36 -28.59
CA GLY A 563 25.17 -36.87 -29.24
C GLY A 563 26.42 -35.98 -29.08
N ILE A 564 26.34 -34.97 -28.20
CA ILE A 564 27.44 -34.06 -27.84
C ILE A 564 27.52 -33.92 -26.32
N GLN A 565 28.67 -33.47 -25.80
CA GLN A 565 28.85 -33.18 -24.38
C GLN A 565 28.15 -31.85 -24.03
N PHE A 566 27.35 -31.85 -22.97
CA PHE A 566 26.75 -30.65 -22.41
C PHE A 566 27.70 -30.10 -21.32
N GLY A 567 27.93 -28.78 -21.26
CA GLY A 567 28.66 -28.13 -20.16
C GLY A 567 29.85 -27.29 -20.54
N LYS A 568 30.22 -26.35 -19.66
CA LYS A 568 31.43 -25.54 -19.82
C LYS A 568 32.67 -26.44 -19.82
N SER A 569 33.18 -26.73 -21.00
CA SER A 569 34.62 -26.89 -21.22
C SER A 569 35.22 -25.51 -21.04
N GLY A 570 35.75 -25.20 -19.87
CA GLY A 570 36.40 -23.93 -19.60
C GLY A 570 37.56 -24.13 -18.66
N LEU A 571 38.75 -24.26 -19.26
CA LEU A 571 40.10 -23.96 -18.77
C LEU A 571 40.45 -24.33 -17.32
#